data_AF-A0A2G5DCU5-F1
#
_entry.id   AF-A0A2G5DCU5-F1
#
_cell.length_a   1.000
_cell.length_b   1.000
_cell.length_c   1.000
_cell.angle_alpha   90.00
_cell.angle_beta   90.00
_cell.angle_gamma   90.00
#
_symmetry.space_group_name_H-M   'P 1'
#
loop_
_entity.id
_entity.type
_entity.pdbx_description
1 polymer ?
#
loop_
_entity_poly.entity_id
_entity_poly.type
_entity_poly.pdbx_seq_one_letter_code
_entity_poly.pdbx_strand_id
1 'polypeptide(L)'
;MGIFENTVKSFRTPNITTISLLFGQLCYCVRKTIDRYKKTCGEGSSALTVSEANLLFYQQESSKMKQQIEILQNSNRHLMGEALSCLSIKELKQLESRLEKGISRIRSKKNEMLLAEIEFMQKREIELHNDNIYLREQITANERAQQHMNSLPGNVYEAITSAPYNSRDFLQVNLRESKPNQYCDSTALQLC
;
A
#
# COMPACT_ATOMS: atom_id res chain seq x y z
N MET A 1 -16.44 -104.34 -6.05
CA MET A 1 -16.18 -103.40 -7.15
C MET A 1 -16.90 -102.11 -6.80
N GLY A 2 -16.24 -101.29 -5.98
CA GLY A 2 -16.82 -100.06 -5.47
C GLY A 2 -16.40 -98.85 -6.30
N ILE A 3 -17.18 -97.78 -6.12
CA ILE A 3 -16.72 -96.39 -6.05
C ILE A 3 -16.08 -95.88 -7.34
N PHE A 4 -16.87 -95.59 -8.39
CA PHE A 4 -16.64 -94.48 -9.34
C PHE A 4 -17.86 -94.36 -10.26
N GLU A 5 -18.96 -93.83 -9.76
CA GLU A 5 -19.85 -92.96 -10.55
C GLU A 5 -20.72 -92.14 -9.59
N ASN A 6 -20.02 -91.47 -8.69
CA ASN A 6 -20.53 -90.28 -8.05
C ASN A 6 -20.61 -89.16 -9.11
N THR A 7 -21.73 -88.43 -9.09
CA THR A 7 -21.80 -87.03 -9.54
C THR A 7 -21.92 -86.79 -11.05
N VAL A 8 -23.00 -87.26 -11.67
CA VAL A 8 -23.65 -86.46 -12.72
C VAL A 8 -25.07 -86.16 -12.27
N LYS A 9 -25.17 -85.29 -11.25
CA LYS A 9 -26.43 -84.60 -10.95
C LYS A 9 -26.87 -83.95 -12.25
N SER A 10 -28.02 -84.39 -12.74
CA SER A 10 -28.77 -83.85 -13.88
C SER A 10 -28.67 -82.33 -13.96
N PHE A 11 -27.75 -81.81 -14.77
CA PHE A 11 -27.78 -80.42 -15.22
C PHE A 11 -28.80 -80.34 -16.34
N ARG A 12 -30.08 -80.37 -15.95
CA ARG A 12 -31.18 -80.05 -16.86
C ARG A 12 -30.98 -78.60 -17.31
N THR A 13 -30.67 -78.40 -18.59
CA THR A 13 -30.56 -77.07 -19.18
C THR A 13 -31.87 -76.32 -18.93
N PRO A 14 -31.82 -75.12 -18.35
CA PRO A 14 -33.03 -74.34 -18.10
C PRO A 14 -33.73 -74.06 -19.44
N ASN A 15 -35.05 -74.26 -19.47
CA ASN A 15 -35.87 -73.95 -20.64
C ASN A 15 -35.83 -72.42 -20.89
N ILE A 16 -36.00 -71.99 -22.14
CA ILE A 16 -36.04 -70.58 -22.55
C ILE A 16 -36.99 -69.72 -21.69
N THR A 17 -38.10 -70.30 -21.23
CA THR A 17 -39.04 -69.62 -20.32
C THR A 17 -38.40 -69.32 -18.96
N THR A 18 -37.59 -70.24 -18.43
CA THR A 18 -36.90 -70.10 -17.14
C THR A 18 -35.80 -69.05 -17.23
N ILE A 19 -35.05 -69.03 -18.34
CA ILE A 19 -34.02 -68.02 -18.60
C ILE A 19 -34.65 -66.62 -18.70
N SER A 20 -35.77 -66.49 -19.40
CA SER A 20 -36.48 -65.22 -19.58
C SER A 20 -37.00 -64.65 -18.25
N LEU A 21 -37.54 -65.52 -17.36
CA LEU A 21 -37.97 -65.13 -16.01
C LEU A 21 -36.82 -64.64 -15.15
N LEU A 22 -35.68 -65.34 -15.17
CA LEU A 22 -34.49 -64.95 -14.40
C LEU A 22 -33.91 -63.62 -14.90
N PHE A 23 -33.87 -63.40 -16.22
CA PHE A 23 -33.44 -62.14 -16.80
C PHE A 23 -34.37 -60.99 -16.39
N GLY A 24 -35.69 -61.20 -16.46
CA GLY A 24 -36.68 -60.22 -15.99
C GLY A 24 -36.50 -59.85 -14.51
N GLN A 25 -36.26 -60.85 -13.65
CA GLN A 25 -36.03 -60.62 -12.22
C GLN A 25 -34.71 -59.88 -11.96
N LEU A 26 -33.65 -60.21 -12.70
CA LEU A 26 -32.37 -59.52 -12.63
C LEU A 26 -32.50 -58.06 -13.05
N CYS A 27 -33.17 -57.79 -14.17
CA CYS A 27 -33.44 -56.44 -14.65
C CYS A 27 -34.26 -55.62 -13.64
N TYR A 28 -35.26 -56.24 -13.00
CA TYR A 28 -36.05 -55.60 -11.95
C TYR A 28 -35.20 -55.28 -10.71
N CYS A 29 -34.34 -56.20 -10.26
CA CYS A 29 -33.46 -55.99 -9.10
C CYS A 29 -32.44 -54.87 -9.34
N VAL A 30 -31.80 -54.85 -10.52
CA VAL A 30 -30.84 -53.81 -10.92
C VAL A 30 -31.54 -52.45 -10.98
N ARG A 31 -32.72 -52.39 -11.61
CA ARG A 31 -33.51 -51.15 -11.71
C ARG A 31 -33.89 -50.62 -10.33
N LYS A 32 -34.43 -51.48 -9.47
CA LYS A 32 -34.79 -51.13 -8.10
C LYS A 32 -33.59 -50.67 -7.27
N THR A 33 -32.40 -51.21 -7.52
CA THR A 33 -31.16 -50.79 -6.84
C THR A 33 -30.66 -49.44 -7.35
N ILE A 34 -30.72 -49.19 -8.67
CA ILE A 34 -30.44 -47.88 -9.27
C ILE A 34 -31.41 -46.83 -8.74
N ASP A 35 -32.71 -47.13 -8.68
CA ASP A 35 -33.73 -46.20 -8.19
C ASP A 35 -33.52 -45.88 -6.71
N ARG A 36 -33.18 -46.87 -5.87
CA ARG A 36 -32.80 -46.61 -4.48
C ARG A 36 -31.54 -45.75 -4.39
N TYR A 37 -30.52 -46.00 -5.19
CA TYR A 37 -29.29 -45.20 -5.19
C TYR A 37 -29.55 -43.75 -5.62
N LYS A 38 -30.33 -43.54 -6.68
CA LYS A 38 -30.78 -42.22 -7.12
C LYS A 38 -31.60 -41.51 -6.04
N LYS A 39 -32.42 -42.24 -5.30
CA LYS A 39 -33.19 -41.69 -4.18
C LYS A 39 -32.28 -41.31 -3.01
N THR A 40 -31.33 -42.16 -2.62
CA THR A 40 -30.41 -41.87 -1.50
C THR A 40 -29.35 -40.82 -1.83
N CYS A 41 -28.91 -40.71 -3.08
CA CYS A 41 -27.93 -39.71 -3.52
C CYS A 41 -28.58 -38.42 -4.05
N GLY A 42 -29.82 -38.48 -4.55
CA GLY A 42 -30.56 -37.33 -5.06
C GLY A 42 -31.50 -36.69 -4.05
N GLU A 43 -31.94 -37.41 -3.01
CA GLU A 43 -32.79 -36.90 -1.93
C GLU A 43 -32.08 -36.85 -0.57
N GLY A 44 -30.74 -36.76 -0.56
CA GLY A 44 -30.01 -36.14 0.55
C GLY A 44 -30.26 -34.63 0.57
N SER A 45 -31.52 -34.22 0.73
CA SER A 45 -31.99 -32.86 0.47
C SER A 45 -31.91 -31.98 1.72
N SER A 46 -31.11 -30.91 1.61
CA SER A 46 -31.49 -29.50 1.80
C SER A 46 -30.44 -28.64 2.52
N ALA A 47 -29.42 -29.26 3.13
CA ALA A 47 -28.30 -28.52 3.68
C ALA A 47 -27.18 -28.45 2.64
N LEU A 48 -26.85 -27.24 2.17
CA LEU A 48 -25.54 -26.98 1.55
C LEU A 48 -24.49 -27.67 2.41
N THR A 49 -23.61 -28.48 1.81
CA THR A 49 -22.47 -28.97 2.59
C THR A 49 -21.72 -27.76 3.14
N VAL A 50 -21.13 -27.87 4.34
CA VAL A 50 -20.39 -26.75 4.95
C VAL A 50 -19.34 -26.18 3.96
N SER A 51 -18.76 -27.04 3.11
CA SER A 51 -17.86 -26.66 2.02
C SER A 51 -18.54 -25.79 0.94
N GLU A 52 -19.71 -26.20 0.44
CA GLU A 52 -20.46 -25.43 -0.57
C GLU A 52 -21.00 -24.11 0.00
N ALA A 53 -21.47 -24.10 1.25
CA ALA A 53 -21.88 -22.88 1.94
C ALA A 53 -20.73 -21.87 2.08
N ASN A 54 -19.54 -22.36 2.45
CA ASN A 54 -18.32 -21.53 2.54
C ASN A 54 -17.90 -20.99 1.16
N LEU A 55 -17.97 -21.81 0.12
CA LEU A 55 -17.65 -21.37 -1.24
C LEU A 55 -18.58 -20.23 -1.70
N LEU A 56 -19.89 -20.39 -1.51
CA LEU A 56 -20.87 -19.34 -1.84
C LEU A 56 -20.65 -18.07 -1.03
N PHE A 57 -20.35 -18.21 0.27
CA PHE A 57 -20.02 -17.07 1.13
C PHE A 57 -18.81 -16.29 0.61
N TYR A 58 -17.71 -16.96 0.27
CA TYR A 58 -16.53 -16.29 -0.27
C TYR A 58 -16.75 -15.70 -1.66
N GLN A 59 -17.57 -16.32 -2.50
CA GLN A 59 -17.97 -15.75 -3.79
C GLN A 59 -18.80 -14.47 -3.61
N GLN A 60 -19.73 -14.47 -2.65
CA GLN A 60 -20.52 -13.28 -2.32
C GLN A 60 -19.61 -12.15 -1.80
N GLU A 61 -18.71 -12.46 -0.87
CA GLU A 61 -17.82 -11.44 -0.28
C GLU A 61 -16.82 -10.89 -1.31
N SER A 62 -16.31 -11.75 -2.21
CA SER A 62 -15.49 -11.32 -3.35
C SER A 62 -16.28 -10.38 -4.28
N SER A 63 -17.53 -10.70 -4.58
CA SER A 63 -18.38 -9.87 -5.44
C SER A 63 -18.67 -8.51 -4.80
N LYS A 64 -18.96 -8.49 -3.50
CA LYS A 64 -19.15 -7.26 -2.72
C LYS A 64 -17.88 -6.40 -2.72
N MET A 65 -16.71 -7.01 -2.55
CA MET A 65 -15.44 -6.28 -2.57
C MET A 65 -15.15 -5.67 -3.96
N LYS A 66 -15.40 -6.42 -5.04
CA LYS A 66 -15.29 -5.91 -6.41
C LYS A 66 -16.19 -4.70 -6.64
N GLN A 67 -17.44 -4.76 -6.18
CA GLN A 67 -18.37 -3.65 -6.28
C GLN A 67 -17.88 -2.42 -5.48
N GLN A 68 -17.32 -2.61 -4.29
CA GLN A 68 -16.75 -1.51 -3.50
C GLN A 68 -15.57 -0.85 -4.22
N ILE A 69 -14.69 -1.64 -4.84
CA ILE A 69 -13.57 -1.15 -5.63
C ILE A 69 -14.08 -0.29 -6.80
N GLU A 70 -15.08 -0.77 -7.53
CA GLU A 70 -15.66 -0.04 -8.67
C GLU A 70 -16.29 1.29 -8.22
N ILE A 71 -17.02 1.30 -7.11
CA ILE A 71 -17.60 2.53 -6.54
C ILE A 71 -16.50 3.54 -6.19
N LEU A 72 -15.42 3.08 -5.54
CA LEU A 72 -14.30 3.95 -5.17
C LEU A 72 -13.56 4.49 -6.41
N GLN A 73 -13.33 3.65 -7.42
CA GLN A 73 -12.71 4.06 -8.68
C GLN A 73 -13.57 5.09 -9.41
N ASN A 74 -14.88 4.88 -9.48
CA ASN A 74 -15.82 5.85 -10.05
C ASN A 74 -15.80 7.17 -9.28
N SER A 75 -15.82 7.12 -7.95
CA SER A 75 -15.70 8.32 -7.13
C SER A 75 -14.40 9.07 -7.38
N ASN A 76 -13.26 8.38 -7.53
CA ASN A 76 -11.99 9.01 -7.85
C ASN A 76 -12.01 9.67 -9.24
N ARG A 77 -12.55 8.99 -10.26
CA ARG A 77 -12.73 9.60 -11.59
C ARG A 77 -13.55 10.87 -11.53
N HIS A 78 -14.68 10.86 -10.82
CA HIS A 78 -15.50 12.06 -10.64
C HIS A 78 -14.73 13.18 -9.93
N LEU A 79 -13.98 12.86 -8.86
CA LEU A 79 -13.13 13.84 -8.16
C LEU A 79 -12.03 14.43 -9.07
N MET A 80 -11.56 13.66 -10.06
CA MET A 80 -10.61 14.12 -11.08
C MET A 80 -11.28 14.89 -12.24
N GLY A 81 -12.59 15.06 -12.21
CA GLY A 81 -13.35 15.75 -13.26
C GLY A 81 -13.68 14.88 -14.47
N GLU A 82 -13.53 13.56 -14.37
CA GLU A 82 -13.85 12.61 -15.43
C GLU A 82 -15.27 12.03 -15.29
N ALA A 83 -15.81 11.50 -16.39
CA ALA A 83 -17.10 10.81 -16.43
C ALA A 83 -18.30 11.58 -15.84
N LEU A 84 -18.25 12.92 -15.80
CA LEU A 84 -19.27 13.74 -15.12
C LEU A 84 -20.65 13.69 -15.78
N SER A 85 -20.74 13.30 -17.04
CA SER A 85 -22.00 13.24 -17.80
C SER A 85 -23.00 12.23 -17.26
N CYS A 86 -22.56 11.26 -16.46
CA CYS A 86 -23.46 10.28 -15.82
C CYS A 86 -24.04 10.76 -14.48
N LEU A 87 -23.60 11.92 -13.98
CA LEU A 87 -24.06 12.48 -12.71
C LEU A 87 -25.27 13.40 -12.91
N SER A 88 -26.23 13.32 -11.99
CA SER A 88 -27.31 14.29 -11.90
C SER A 88 -26.79 15.65 -11.43
N ILE A 89 -27.57 16.72 -11.67
CA ILE A 89 -27.25 18.08 -11.20
C ILE A 89 -27.05 18.11 -9.67
N LYS A 90 -27.81 17.31 -8.93
CA LYS A 90 -27.69 17.22 -7.47
C LYS A 90 -26.35 16.61 -7.06
N GLU A 91 -25.94 15.52 -7.71
CA GLU A 91 -24.66 14.86 -7.44
C GLU A 91 -23.48 15.74 -7.85
N LEU A 92 -23.60 16.47 -8.97
CA LEU A 92 -22.57 17.42 -9.42
C LEU A 92 -22.36 18.55 -8.40
N LYS A 93 -23.43 19.13 -7.86
CA LYS A 93 -23.34 20.13 -6.77
C LYS A 93 -22.70 19.58 -5.51
N GLN A 94 -22.98 18.32 -5.17
CA GLN A 94 -22.35 17.66 -4.02
C GLN A 94 -20.86 17.44 -4.25
N LEU A 95 -20.47 17.03 -5.47
CA LEU A 95 -19.08 16.86 -5.88
C LEU A 95 -18.32 18.18 -5.83
N GLU A 96 -18.89 19.25 -6.40
CA GLU A 96 -18.34 20.60 -6.35
C GLU A 96 -18.12 21.06 -4.91
N SER A 97 -19.13 20.92 -4.03
CA SER A 97 -19.01 21.28 -2.62
C SER A 97 -17.92 20.50 -1.89
N ARG A 98 -17.71 19.22 -2.23
CA ARG A 98 -16.63 18.40 -1.67
C ARG A 98 -15.26 18.89 -2.14
N LEU A 99 -15.12 19.19 -3.42
CA LEU A 99 -13.88 19.71 -4.01
C LEU A 99 -13.52 21.07 -3.43
N GLU A 100 -14.47 22.00 -3.34
CA GLU A 100 -14.27 23.34 -2.77
C GLU A 100 -13.76 23.25 -1.32
N LYS A 101 -14.38 22.41 -0.49
CA LYS A 101 -13.92 22.16 0.88
C LYS A 101 -12.51 21.56 0.93
N GLY A 102 -12.20 20.62 0.04
CA GLY A 102 -10.87 20.01 -0.06
C GLY A 102 -9.79 21.02 -0.43
N ILE A 103 -10.04 21.80 -1.49
CA ILE A 103 -9.14 22.85 -1.99
C ILE A 103 -8.93 23.93 -0.91
N SER A 104 -10.00 24.36 -0.24
CA SER A 104 -9.92 25.33 0.86
C SER A 104 -9.00 24.83 1.99
N ARG A 105 -9.14 23.56 2.40
CA ARG A 105 -8.25 22.95 3.41
C ARG A 105 -6.78 22.92 2.97
N ILE A 106 -6.53 22.51 1.72
CA ILE A 106 -5.16 22.47 1.14
C ILE A 106 -4.55 23.87 1.14
N ARG A 107 -5.31 24.87 0.67
CA ARG A 107 -4.85 26.27 0.60
C ARG A 107 -4.52 26.80 1.99
N SER A 108 -5.39 26.58 2.97
CA SER A 108 -5.16 27.00 4.36
C SER A 108 -3.91 26.35 4.93
N LYS A 109 -3.72 25.04 4.74
CA LYS A 109 -2.53 24.35 5.24
C LYS A 109 -1.25 24.81 4.57
N LYS A 110 -1.28 25.02 3.24
CA LYS A 110 -0.15 25.59 2.51
C LYS A 110 0.22 26.98 3.01
N ASN A 111 -0.79 27.83 3.26
CA ASN A 111 -0.57 29.17 3.79
C ASN A 111 0.05 29.15 5.19
N GLU A 112 -0.46 28.28 6.08
CA GLU A 112 0.09 28.09 7.43
C GLU A 112 1.57 27.68 7.37
N MET A 113 1.93 26.72 6.51
CA MET A 113 3.31 26.28 6.35
C MET A 113 4.22 27.37 5.76
N LEU A 114 3.74 28.11 4.77
CA LEU A 114 4.51 29.21 4.18
C LEU A 114 4.76 30.33 5.19
N LEU A 115 3.77 30.67 6.02
CA LEU A 115 3.94 31.67 7.08
C LEU A 115 4.97 31.21 8.12
N ALA A 116 4.92 29.94 8.54
CA ALA A 116 5.91 29.39 9.46
C ALA A 116 7.33 29.41 8.86
N GLU A 117 7.48 29.11 7.57
CA GLU A 117 8.77 29.17 6.87
C GLU A 117 9.30 30.61 6.77
N ILE A 118 8.43 31.57 6.47
CA ILE A 118 8.81 33.00 6.43
C ILE A 118 9.31 33.45 7.82
N GLU A 119 8.58 33.11 8.88
CA GLU A 119 8.97 33.47 10.25
C GLU A 119 10.33 32.85 10.64
N PHE A 120 10.53 31.58 10.28
CA PHE A 120 11.81 30.90 10.49
C PHE A 120 12.97 31.60 9.76
N MET A 121 12.76 31.94 8.48
CA MET A 121 13.78 32.61 7.67
C MET A 121 14.10 34.01 8.18
N GLN A 122 13.10 34.78 8.60
CA GLN A 122 13.30 36.10 9.21
C GLN A 122 14.10 36.02 10.52
N LYS A 123 13.79 35.05 11.38
CA LYS A 123 14.57 34.82 12.60
C LYS A 123 16.03 34.48 12.26
N ARG A 124 16.23 33.61 11.27
CA ARG A 124 17.57 33.20 10.83
C ARG A 124 18.37 34.37 10.24
N GLU A 125 17.71 35.24 9.48
CA GLU A 125 18.31 36.46 8.94
C GLU A 125 18.82 37.36 10.08
N ILE A 126 18.02 37.59 11.11
CA ILE A 126 18.39 38.41 12.27
C ILE A 126 19.59 37.81 13.01
N GLU A 127 19.58 36.50 13.27
CA GLU A 127 20.70 35.81 13.92
C GLU A 127 22.01 35.98 13.13
N LEU A 128 21.96 35.72 11.81
CA LEU A 128 23.14 35.87 10.94
C LEU A 128 23.61 37.32 10.85
N HIS A 129 22.69 38.28 10.85
CA HIS A 129 23.04 39.70 10.85
C HIS A 129 23.78 40.09 12.14
N ASN A 130 23.29 39.63 13.29
CA ASN A 130 23.95 39.86 14.58
C ASN A 130 25.34 39.21 14.64
N ASP A 131 25.46 37.96 14.19
CA ASP A 131 26.77 37.28 14.09
C ASP A 131 27.73 38.05 13.19
N ASN A 132 27.24 38.59 12.06
CA ASN A 132 28.05 39.37 11.13
C ASN A 132 28.54 40.68 11.74
N ILE A 133 27.68 41.40 12.48
CA ILE A 133 28.07 42.62 13.22
C ILE A 133 29.16 42.28 14.24
N TYR A 134 28.93 41.25 15.07
CA TYR A 134 29.89 40.84 16.08
C TYR A 134 31.27 40.51 15.48
N LEU A 135 31.31 39.77 14.37
CA LEU A 135 32.56 39.44 13.70
C LEU A 135 33.27 40.69 13.15
N ARG A 136 32.54 41.66 12.59
CA ARG A 136 33.13 42.92 12.11
C ARG A 136 33.75 43.74 13.23
N GLU A 137 33.10 43.79 14.38
CA GLU A 137 33.64 44.45 15.58
C GLU A 137 34.94 43.78 16.05
N GLN A 138 34.96 42.44 16.09
CA GLN A 138 36.14 41.66 16.46
C GLN A 138 37.30 41.86 15.48
N ILE A 139 37.04 41.90 14.18
CA ILE A 139 38.05 42.20 13.16
C ILE A 139 38.64 43.59 13.41
N THR A 140 37.80 44.60 13.57
CA THR A 140 38.24 45.98 13.79
C THR A 140 39.07 46.10 15.08
N ALA A 141 38.66 45.43 16.16
CA ALA A 141 39.42 45.40 17.41
C ALA A 141 40.79 44.75 17.25
N ASN A 142 40.86 43.63 16.51
CA ASN A 142 42.11 42.92 16.25
C ASN A 142 43.07 43.74 15.36
N GLU A 143 42.56 44.43 14.33
CA GLU A 143 43.34 45.33 13.49
C GLU A 143 43.98 46.46 14.30
N ARG A 144 43.22 47.07 15.24
CA ARG A 144 43.77 48.09 16.15
C ARG A 144 44.85 47.52 17.07
N ALA A 145 44.65 46.31 17.60
CA ALA A 145 45.64 45.65 18.46
C ALA A 145 46.93 45.34 17.70
N GLN A 146 46.84 44.89 16.45
CA GLN A 146 47.99 44.65 15.57
C GLN A 146 48.74 45.96 15.25
N GLN A 147 48.02 47.04 14.96
CA GLN A 147 48.64 48.36 14.74
C GLN A 147 49.39 48.84 15.99
N HIS A 148 48.81 48.68 17.19
CA HIS A 148 49.46 49.02 18.45
C HIS A 148 50.74 48.18 18.68
N MET A 149 50.71 46.88 18.41
CA MET A 149 51.88 45.99 18.50
C MET A 149 52.98 46.37 17.51
N ASN A 150 52.64 46.83 16.30
CA ASN A 150 53.61 47.25 15.29
C ASN A 150 54.25 48.63 15.57
N SER A 151 53.69 49.41 16.50
CA SER A 151 54.19 50.74 16.88
C SER A 151 55.16 50.76 18.08
N LEU A 152 55.51 49.60 18.68
CA LEU A 152 56.61 49.54 19.64
C LEU A 152 57.97 49.52 18.89
N PRO A 153 58.96 50.37 19.25
CA PRO A 153 60.26 50.36 18.61
C PRO A 153 60.95 49.03 18.93
N GLY A 154 61.28 48.29 17.86
CA GLY A 154 61.74 46.92 17.95
C GLY A 154 63.00 46.75 18.79
N ASN A 155 63.02 45.67 19.57
CA ASN A 155 64.25 44.92 19.78
C ASN A 155 63.94 43.43 20.00
N VAL A 156 64.37 42.64 19.01
CA VAL A 156 64.81 41.23 19.09
C VAL A 156 63.75 40.13 19.20
N TYR A 157 62.96 39.87 18.14
CA TYR A 157 62.36 38.52 17.89
C TYR A 157 62.21 38.16 16.40
N GLU A 158 62.99 38.79 15.51
CA GLU A 158 62.82 38.72 14.04
C GLU A 158 63.20 37.38 13.40
N ALA A 159 62.99 36.24 14.07
CA ALA A 159 63.36 34.92 13.56
C ALA A 159 62.27 33.83 13.67
N ILE A 160 61.08 34.09 14.23
CA ILE A 160 60.06 33.02 14.43
C ILE A 160 58.74 33.24 13.65
N THR A 161 58.47 34.45 13.15
CA THR A 161 57.11 34.85 12.72
C THR A 161 56.80 34.74 11.21
N SER A 162 57.55 33.95 10.43
CA SER A 162 57.30 33.80 8.98
C SER A 162 56.34 32.66 8.58
N ALA A 163 55.46 32.21 9.48
CA ALA A 163 54.44 31.23 9.10
C ALA A 163 53.17 31.96 8.61
N PRO A 164 52.76 31.81 7.34
CA PRO A 164 51.52 32.41 6.85
C PRO A 164 50.34 31.73 7.54
N TYR A 165 49.61 32.46 8.38
CA TYR A 165 48.33 32.05 8.92
C TYR A 165 47.36 31.77 7.76
N ASN A 166 47.18 30.49 7.43
CA ASN A 166 46.29 30.05 6.36
C ASN A 166 44.88 29.94 6.95
N SER A 167 44.02 30.94 6.68
CA SER A 167 42.65 31.04 7.19
C SER A 167 41.69 29.91 6.72
N ARG A 168 42.20 28.90 6.00
CA ARG A 168 41.41 27.80 5.41
C ARG A 168 41.00 26.71 6.40
N ASP A 169 41.72 26.54 7.51
CA ASP A 169 41.48 25.41 8.43
C ASP A 169 40.29 25.64 9.39
N PHE A 170 39.81 26.88 9.56
CA PHE A 170 38.76 27.16 10.55
C PHE A 170 37.33 26.87 10.05
N LEU A 171 37.11 26.75 8.74
CA LEU A 171 35.77 26.54 8.18
C LEU A 171 35.33 25.07 8.14
N GLN A 172 36.20 24.12 8.50
CA GLN A 172 35.93 22.69 8.29
C GLN A 172 35.17 22.01 9.45
N VAL A 173 34.97 22.68 10.58
CA VAL A 173 34.47 22.00 11.81
C VAL A 173 32.94 22.06 11.98
N ASN A 174 32.20 22.89 11.25
CA ASN A 174 30.75 23.05 11.45
C ASN A 174 29.84 22.42 10.38
N LEU A 175 30.36 21.62 9.46
CA LEU A 175 29.53 20.85 8.51
C LEU A 175 29.19 19.45 9.05
N ARG A 176 28.66 19.36 10.28
CA ARG A 176 27.96 18.16 10.75
C ARG A 176 26.46 18.34 10.58
N GLU A 177 25.98 17.84 9.44
CA GLU A 177 24.65 17.31 9.17
C GLU A 177 23.50 17.83 10.06
N SER A 178 22.94 18.98 9.70
CA SER A 178 21.52 19.22 9.94
C SER A 178 20.75 18.37 8.93
N LYS A 179 20.21 17.23 9.38
CA LYS A 179 19.27 16.42 8.58
C LYS A 179 18.20 17.35 7.99
N PRO A 180 17.92 17.32 6.67
CA PRO A 180 16.66 17.84 6.19
C PRO A 180 15.56 16.97 6.81
N ASN A 181 14.60 17.61 7.47
CA ASN A 181 13.37 16.96 7.87
C ASN A 181 12.83 16.21 6.66
N GLN A 182 12.60 14.90 6.82
CA GLN A 182 11.91 14.07 5.85
C GLN A 182 10.53 14.67 5.59
N TYR A 183 10.46 15.47 4.54
CA TYR A 183 9.22 15.74 3.85
C TYR A 183 8.75 14.41 3.25
N CYS A 184 7.56 13.98 3.63
CA CYS A 184 6.92 12.81 3.05
C CYS A 184 6.60 13.12 1.59
N ASP A 185 7.50 12.75 0.67
CA ASP A 185 7.14 12.59 -0.73
C ASP A 185 6.21 11.38 -0.84
N SER A 186 4.91 11.64 -0.77
CA SER A 186 3.93 10.76 -1.37
C SER A 186 3.38 11.45 -2.60
N THR A 187 3.58 10.78 -3.74
CA THR A 187 3.03 11.06 -5.06
C THR A 187 3.86 11.99 -5.95
N ALA A 188 4.88 11.40 -6.58
CA ALA A 188 5.27 11.80 -7.93
C ALA A 188 4.05 11.62 -8.85
N LEU A 189 3.36 12.72 -9.17
CA LEU A 189 2.47 12.76 -10.33
C LEU A 189 3.39 12.90 -11.55
N GLN A 190 3.65 11.75 -12.17
CA GLN A 190 4.28 11.65 -13.46
C GLN A 190 3.31 12.23 -14.49
N LEU A 191 3.47 13.52 -14.79
CA LEU A 191 2.81 14.19 -15.91
C LEU A 191 3.41 13.63 -17.21
N CYS A 192 2.51 13.25 -18.12
CA CYS A 192 2.82 12.92 -19.52
C CYS A 192 3.40 14.13 -20.25
#